data_AF-A0AAU6ZUL1-F1
#
_entry.id   AF-A0AAU6ZUL1-F1
#
_cell.length_a   1.000
_cell.length_b   1.000
_cell.length_c   1.000
_cell.angle_alpha   90.00
_cell.angle_beta   90.00
_cell.angle_gamma   90.00
#
_symmetry.space_group_name_H-M   'P 1'
#
loop_
_entity.id
_entity.type
_entity.pdbx_description
1 polymer ?
#
loop_
_entity_poly.entity_id
_entity_poly.type
_entity_poly.pdbx_seq_one_letter_code
_entity_poly.pdbx_strand_id
1 'polypeptide(L)'
;MAGLIKTDDVALVKERSSLEDVVREHVTLRSAGPRSLKGLCPFHDEKTPSFTVSSDNGTYHCFGCDKGGDVISFVMEVEHLTFSETLERLASRAGIELHYEDGDRPREEGAGRRTRLVEAHRVAAEFYEEMLHTPDALAGRLFLHKRGFDQDAAAHFGVGFAPRGGDVLARHLRQKGFTEDEVVLAGLVGRGRGLYDRFRGRLVWPIRDITGDTVGFGARRIFDDDRIEAKYLNTSETPIYKKTQVLYGLDLAKKAIAKDREAVIVEGYTDVMAAHLAGVEHAVATCGTAFGSEHLRTLRRLLRDAPDQRAARVVYTFDGDAAGQKAAMRAFEMAGQWDANSFVAVAPDGQDPCELRLSGGDEAVRRLVQDATPMFEFAVRTTLRRFDLDSPEGRVQGARAIAPIIAAVREPVMRGEYLRTAAGWVGLSEDHLRAELRRAGTAPSTSANRSSQRAIEARDDESGRDAPSPGMPAPDERDPVVRAEAQLLECLLQFPMNVPEQELSQVSSTDFTAPAHRALFAAVMAAGPPGQRTPAVWLDDVKNGVPQVVHQLLYRYAVATLPVRLEAETGGPPLRYARSLLVRVREVALLSEINQAMSELRRSEPGSAREIAQRLTALQKDLTRLRASVE
;
A
#
# COMPACT_ATOMS: atom_id res chain seq x y z
N MET A 1 11.98 -23.32 4.57
CA MET A 1 12.52 -23.89 3.31
C MET A 1 11.40 -24.68 2.68
N ALA A 2 11.13 -24.49 1.39
CA ALA A 2 10.13 -25.31 0.69
C ALA A 2 10.57 -26.77 0.79
N GLY A 3 9.66 -27.66 1.22
CA GLY A 3 9.96 -29.08 1.27
C GLY A 3 10.51 -29.54 -0.08
N LEU A 4 11.50 -30.43 -0.07
CA LEU A 4 11.99 -31.05 -1.30
C LEU A 4 10.86 -31.93 -1.85
N ILE A 5 10.34 -31.59 -3.03
CA ILE A 5 9.38 -32.43 -3.76
C ILE A 5 10.07 -33.76 -4.05
N LYS A 6 9.38 -34.88 -3.82
CA LYS A 6 9.92 -36.21 -4.05
C LYS A 6 10.49 -36.31 -5.44
N THR A 7 11.71 -36.84 -5.52
CA THR A 7 12.42 -36.98 -6.79
C THR A 7 11.61 -37.78 -7.82
N ASP A 8 10.83 -38.76 -7.35
CA ASP A 8 9.93 -39.57 -8.19
C ASP A 8 8.80 -38.75 -8.83
N ASP A 9 8.21 -37.79 -8.10
CA ASP A 9 7.13 -36.94 -8.64
C ASP A 9 7.69 -35.90 -9.62
N VAL A 10 8.90 -35.40 -9.36
CA VAL A 10 9.61 -34.54 -10.32
C VAL A 10 9.83 -35.30 -11.64
N ALA A 11 10.25 -36.55 -11.57
CA ALA A 11 10.42 -37.40 -12.75
C ALA A 11 9.09 -37.66 -13.46
N LEU A 12 8.02 -37.96 -12.71
CA LEU A 12 6.68 -38.22 -13.25
C LEU A 12 6.10 -36.99 -13.96
N VAL A 13 6.28 -35.79 -13.38
CA VAL A 13 5.87 -34.52 -14.01
C VAL A 13 6.64 -34.29 -15.30
N LYS A 14 7.95 -34.56 -15.33
CA LYS A 14 8.76 -34.46 -16.57
C LYS A 14 8.30 -35.45 -17.64
N GLU A 15 7.98 -36.68 -17.26
CA GLU A 15 7.52 -37.71 -18.19
C GLU A 15 6.16 -37.37 -18.80
N ARG A 16 5.23 -36.85 -17.99
CA ARG A 16 3.86 -36.51 -18.41
C ARG A 16 3.74 -35.14 -19.08
N SER A 17 4.77 -34.30 -18.99
CA SER A 17 4.78 -32.97 -19.59
C SER A 17 5.57 -32.99 -20.90
N SER A 18 4.85 -33.09 -22.01
CA SER A 18 5.43 -32.99 -23.35
C SER A 18 6.07 -31.62 -23.56
N LEU A 19 7.41 -31.57 -23.67
CA LEU A 19 8.14 -30.33 -23.96
C LEU A 19 7.66 -29.70 -25.27
N GLU A 20 7.35 -30.53 -26.27
CA GLU A 20 6.86 -30.06 -27.56
C GLU A 20 5.53 -29.30 -27.44
N ASP A 21 4.57 -29.86 -26.68
CA ASP A 21 3.27 -29.23 -26.48
C ASP A 21 3.38 -27.94 -25.68
N VAL A 22 4.20 -27.96 -24.62
CA VAL A 22 4.46 -26.77 -23.80
C VAL A 22 5.12 -25.67 -24.63
N VAL A 23 6.15 -25.97 -25.43
CA VAL A 23 6.83 -24.97 -26.25
C VAL A 23 5.91 -24.38 -27.32
N ARG A 24 5.04 -25.20 -27.93
CA ARG A 24 4.11 -24.76 -28.99
C ARG A 24 3.11 -23.70 -28.53
N GLU A 25 2.86 -23.60 -27.23
CA GLU A 25 2.03 -22.53 -26.66
C GLU A 25 2.72 -21.16 -26.70
N HIS A 26 4.04 -21.13 -26.77
CA HIS A 26 4.83 -19.90 -26.75
C HIS A 26 5.47 -19.58 -28.11
N VAL A 27 5.81 -20.60 -28.90
CA VAL A 27 6.60 -20.45 -30.13
C VAL A 27 6.04 -21.31 -31.24
N THR A 28 5.93 -20.74 -32.44
CA THR A 28 5.65 -21.53 -33.65
C THR A 28 6.86 -22.37 -34.04
N LEU A 29 6.71 -23.69 -33.92
CA LEU A 29 7.74 -24.66 -34.29
C LEU A 29 7.51 -25.21 -35.70
N ARG A 30 8.59 -25.44 -36.44
CA ARG A 30 8.60 -26.15 -37.74
C ARG A 30 9.50 -27.38 -37.66
N SER A 31 9.21 -28.40 -38.45
CA SER A 31 10.08 -29.59 -38.51
C SER A 31 11.44 -29.21 -39.09
N ALA A 32 12.51 -29.58 -38.38
CA ALA A 32 13.90 -29.47 -38.80
C ALA A 32 14.58 -30.85 -38.94
N GLY A 33 13.78 -31.92 -38.89
CA GLY A 33 14.22 -33.31 -39.00
C GLY A 33 13.17 -34.27 -38.43
N PRO A 34 13.39 -35.60 -38.51
CA PRO A 34 12.40 -36.60 -38.12
C PRO A 34 11.94 -36.53 -36.67
N ARG A 35 12.69 -35.84 -35.78
CA ARG A 35 12.45 -35.76 -34.32
C ARG A 35 13.00 -34.45 -33.72
N SER A 36 13.20 -33.46 -34.57
CA SER A 36 13.73 -32.16 -34.19
C SER A 36 12.85 -31.07 -34.76
N LEU A 37 12.49 -30.14 -33.90
CA LEU A 37 11.67 -28.98 -34.23
C LEU A 37 12.50 -27.72 -34.05
N LYS A 38 12.23 -26.71 -34.86
CA LYS A 38 12.96 -25.45 -34.85
C LYS A 38 12.03 -24.25 -34.92
N GLY A 39 12.34 -23.19 -34.18
CA GLY A 39 11.57 -21.96 -34.11
C GLY A 39 12.44 -20.75 -33.76
N LEU A 40 11.80 -19.59 -33.64
CA LEU A 40 12.44 -18.40 -33.07
C LEU A 40 12.56 -18.56 -31.57
N CYS A 41 13.66 -18.10 -31.00
CA CYS A 41 13.90 -18.19 -29.57
C CYS A 41 12.89 -17.34 -28.77
N PRO A 42 12.24 -17.89 -27.74
CA PRO A 42 11.36 -17.10 -26.86
C PRO A 42 12.15 -16.27 -25.82
N PHE A 43 13.46 -16.43 -25.74
CA PHE A 43 14.29 -15.84 -24.68
C PHE A 43 15.14 -14.65 -25.13
N HIS A 44 15.29 -14.46 -26.44
CA HIS A 44 16.02 -13.32 -27.01
C HIS A 44 15.46 -13.01 -28.39
N ASP A 45 15.60 -11.77 -28.83
CA ASP A 45 15.07 -11.32 -30.10
C ASP A 45 15.99 -11.71 -31.25
N GLU A 46 15.48 -12.47 -32.22
CA GLU A 46 16.21 -12.95 -33.39
C GLU A 46 15.34 -13.00 -34.64
N LYS A 47 15.97 -12.86 -35.82
CA LYS A 47 15.28 -12.94 -37.12
C LYS A 47 15.40 -14.31 -37.79
N THR A 48 16.40 -15.08 -37.40
CA THR A 48 16.68 -16.41 -37.94
C THR A 48 16.45 -17.46 -36.87
N PRO A 49 15.64 -18.50 -37.11
CA PRO A 49 15.41 -19.55 -36.11
C PRO A 49 16.72 -20.15 -35.61
N SER A 50 16.98 -20.07 -34.30
CA SER A 50 18.10 -20.76 -33.64
C SER A 50 17.64 -21.68 -32.50
N PHE A 51 16.36 -21.61 -32.12
CA PHE A 51 15.78 -22.43 -31.07
C PHE A 51 15.39 -23.81 -31.59
N THR A 52 15.92 -24.87 -30.98
CA THR A 52 15.71 -26.26 -31.38
C THR A 52 15.13 -27.07 -30.22
N VAL A 53 14.11 -27.88 -30.49
CA VAL A 53 13.50 -28.84 -29.55
C VAL A 53 13.77 -30.25 -30.06
N SER A 54 14.28 -31.11 -29.19
CA SER A 54 14.47 -32.54 -29.43
C SER A 54 13.36 -33.31 -28.73
N SER A 55 12.42 -33.86 -29.51
CA SER A 55 11.25 -34.57 -28.94
C SER A 55 11.67 -35.89 -28.25
N ASP A 56 12.74 -36.54 -28.72
CA ASP A 56 13.24 -37.80 -28.14
C ASP A 56 13.87 -37.62 -26.77
N ASN A 57 14.64 -36.54 -26.62
CA ASN A 57 15.41 -36.30 -25.39
C ASN A 57 14.64 -35.41 -24.40
N GLY A 58 13.48 -34.86 -24.80
CA GLY A 58 12.72 -33.93 -23.97
C GLY A 58 13.49 -32.67 -23.61
N THR A 59 14.40 -32.23 -24.48
CA THR A 59 15.27 -31.06 -24.26
C THR A 59 15.16 -30.03 -25.35
N TYR A 60 15.45 -28.78 -25.01
CA TYR A 60 15.62 -27.68 -25.95
C TYR A 60 17.02 -27.10 -25.85
N HIS A 61 17.47 -26.48 -26.93
CA HIS A 61 18.66 -25.65 -26.94
C HIS A 61 18.51 -24.52 -27.97
N CYS A 62 18.97 -23.34 -27.60
CA CYS A 62 19.02 -22.17 -28.45
C CYS A 62 20.46 -21.87 -28.87
N PHE A 63 20.77 -21.99 -30.15
CA PHE A 63 22.11 -21.69 -30.66
C PHE A 63 22.45 -20.19 -30.70
N GLY A 64 21.47 -19.29 -30.53
CA GLY A 64 21.69 -17.85 -30.50
C GLY A 64 22.06 -17.30 -29.12
N CYS A 65 21.41 -17.78 -28.05
CA CYS A 65 21.61 -17.27 -26.68
C CYS A 65 22.12 -18.33 -25.70
N ASP A 66 22.47 -19.52 -26.19
CA ASP A 66 22.99 -20.68 -25.45
C ASP A 66 22.11 -21.22 -24.32
N LYS A 67 20.85 -20.79 -24.24
CA LYS A 67 19.89 -21.33 -23.28
C LYS A 67 19.46 -22.74 -23.72
N GLY A 68 19.51 -23.69 -22.79
CA GLY A 68 19.05 -25.05 -23.00
C GLY A 68 18.57 -25.68 -21.70
N GLY A 69 17.75 -26.71 -21.81
CA GLY A 69 17.20 -27.41 -20.66
C GLY A 69 16.05 -28.35 -21.02
N ASP A 70 15.31 -28.76 -20.01
CA ASP A 70 14.11 -29.59 -20.12
C ASP A 70 12.82 -28.77 -20.04
N VAL A 71 11.66 -29.45 -20.01
CA VAL A 71 10.34 -28.82 -19.88
C VAL A 71 10.19 -27.93 -18.65
N ILE A 72 10.79 -28.32 -17.51
CA ILE A 72 10.76 -27.51 -16.29
C ILE A 72 11.58 -26.25 -16.51
N SER A 73 12.81 -26.40 -16.99
CA SER A 73 13.72 -25.29 -17.25
C SER A 73 13.13 -24.29 -18.25
N PHE A 74 12.41 -24.81 -19.27
CA PHE A 74 11.72 -23.99 -20.26
C PHE A 74 10.63 -23.12 -19.63
N VAL A 75 9.73 -23.73 -18.84
CA VAL A 75 8.60 -23.04 -18.21
C VAL A 75 9.10 -22.02 -17.18
N MET A 76 10.09 -22.39 -16.36
CA MET A 76 10.73 -21.46 -15.43
C MET A 76 11.24 -20.20 -16.13
N GLU A 77 11.91 -20.37 -17.27
CA GLU A 77 12.51 -19.26 -17.99
C GLU A 77 11.48 -18.43 -18.77
N VAL A 78 10.49 -19.07 -19.41
CA VAL A 78 9.50 -18.38 -20.25
C VAL A 78 8.39 -17.72 -19.42
N GLU A 79 8.05 -18.29 -18.27
CA GLU A 79 6.99 -17.78 -17.39
C GLU A 79 7.51 -17.06 -16.14
N HIS A 80 8.83 -17.10 -15.91
CA HIS A 80 9.50 -16.52 -14.74
C HIS A 80 9.05 -17.10 -13.41
N LEU A 81 8.81 -18.41 -13.38
CA LEU A 81 8.40 -19.18 -12.21
C LEU A 81 9.61 -19.78 -11.48
N THR A 82 9.47 -19.98 -10.16
CA THR A 82 10.40 -20.81 -9.39
C THR A 82 10.22 -22.30 -9.72
N PHE A 83 11.17 -23.13 -9.29
CA PHE A 83 11.13 -24.58 -9.53
C PHE A 83 9.87 -25.23 -8.96
N SER A 84 9.50 -24.91 -7.71
CA SER A 84 8.29 -25.46 -7.06
C SER A 84 7.00 -24.99 -7.76
N GLU A 85 6.88 -23.70 -8.08
CA GLU A 85 5.73 -23.15 -8.81
C GLU A 85 5.57 -23.79 -10.19
N THR A 86 6.70 -24.04 -10.88
CA THR A 86 6.71 -24.70 -12.19
C THR A 86 6.24 -26.15 -12.08
N LEU A 87 6.71 -26.87 -11.06
CA LEU A 87 6.27 -28.24 -10.80
C LEU A 87 4.79 -28.30 -10.45
N GLU A 88 4.30 -27.42 -9.59
CA GLU A 88 2.87 -27.35 -9.23
C GLU A 88 1.99 -27.06 -10.45
N ARG A 89 2.41 -26.14 -11.32
CA ARG A 89 1.70 -25.81 -12.57
C ARG A 89 1.67 -27.00 -13.53
N LEU A 90 2.82 -27.62 -13.80
CA LEU A 90 2.92 -28.76 -14.70
C LEU A 90 2.19 -29.98 -14.14
N ALA A 91 2.27 -30.22 -12.83
CA ALA A 91 1.55 -31.29 -12.14
C ALA A 91 0.03 -31.09 -12.21
N SER A 92 -0.46 -29.89 -11.92
CA SER A 92 -1.89 -29.55 -12.03
C SER A 92 -2.41 -29.77 -13.45
N ARG A 93 -1.64 -29.38 -14.46
CA ARG A 93 -1.98 -29.60 -15.88
C ARG A 93 -1.99 -31.08 -16.26
N ALA A 94 -1.05 -31.86 -15.74
CA ALA A 94 -0.93 -33.29 -16.01
C ALA A 94 -1.83 -34.17 -15.11
N GLY A 95 -2.55 -33.57 -14.15
CA GLY A 95 -3.36 -34.29 -13.17
C GLY A 95 -2.53 -35.14 -12.19
N ILE A 96 -1.31 -34.70 -11.86
CA ILE A 96 -0.38 -35.36 -10.95
C ILE A 96 -0.45 -34.71 -9.58
N GLU A 97 -0.48 -35.53 -8.53
CA GLU A 97 -0.35 -35.07 -7.14
C GLU A 97 1.12 -35.13 -6.71
N LEU A 98 1.63 -34.03 -6.14
CA LEU A 98 3.03 -33.90 -5.69
C LEU A 98 3.17 -34.22 -4.20
N HIS A 99 4.18 -35.01 -3.85
CA HIS A 99 4.55 -35.38 -2.49
C HIS A 99 5.90 -34.75 -2.10
N TYR A 100 6.13 -34.50 -0.82
CA TYR A 100 7.34 -33.85 -0.30
C TYR A 100 8.11 -34.79 0.67
N GLU A 101 9.45 -34.74 0.67
CA GLU A 101 10.35 -35.69 1.37
C GLU A 101 10.48 -35.47 2.88
N ASP A 102 10.16 -34.27 3.38
CA ASP A 102 10.06 -34.02 4.82
C ASP A 102 8.60 -34.01 5.26
N GLY A 103 8.30 -34.84 6.27
CA GLY A 103 6.98 -35.15 6.80
C GLY A 103 6.22 -34.02 7.50
N ASP A 104 6.26 -32.82 6.93
CA ASP A 104 5.25 -31.80 7.17
C ASP A 104 4.43 -31.70 5.87
N ARG A 105 3.29 -32.40 5.84
CA ARG A 105 2.32 -32.14 4.77
C ARG A 105 2.01 -30.63 4.84
N PRO A 106 2.15 -29.83 3.76
CA PRO A 106 1.10 -28.87 3.51
C PRO A 106 -0.13 -29.76 3.32
N ARG A 107 -0.92 -29.92 4.40
CA ARG A 107 -2.20 -30.63 4.46
C ARG A 107 -2.83 -30.70 3.07
N GLU A 108 -3.19 -31.87 2.56
CA GLU A 108 -3.95 -32.05 1.28
C GLU A 108 -5.16 -31.09 1.17
N GLU A 109 -5.64 -30.58 2.30
CA GLU A 109 -6.60 -29.47 2.39
C GLU A 109 -6.12 -28.11 1.84
N GLY A 110 -4.84 -27.85 1.59
CA GLY A 110 -4.27 -26.54 1.26
C GLY A 110 -4.14 -26.28 -0.24
N ALA A 111 -3.59 -27.24 -0.99
CA ALA A 111 -3.43 -27.14 -2.45
C ALA A 111 -4.80 -27.20 -3.15
N GLY A 112 -5.64 -28.19 -2.82
CA GLY A 112 -7.01 -28.28 -3.34
C GLY A 112 -7.87 -27.06 -2.98
N ARG A 113 -7.66 -26.49 -1.78
CA ARG A 113 -8.36 -25.28 -1.34
C ARG A 113 -7.88 -24.04 -2.10
N ARG A 114 -6.57 -23.83 -2.30
CA ARG A 114 -6.07 -22.72 -3.13
C ARG A 114 -6.66 -22.81 -4.54
N THR A 115 -6.60 -23.98 -5.18
CA THR A 115 -7.17 -24.20 -6.51
C THR A 115 -8.66 -23.87 -6.56
N ARG A 116 -9.45 -24.30 -5.56
CA ARG A 116 -10.89 -23.97 -5.47
C ARG A 116 -11.15 -22.47 -5.28
N LEU A 117 -10.33 -21.77 -4.49
CA LEU A 117 -10.46 -20.32 -4.32
C LEU A 117 -10.11 -19.54 -5.60
N VAL A 118 -9.04 -19.94 -6.31
CA VAL A 118 -8.66 -19.36 -7.60
C VAL A 118 -9.75 -19.61 -8.64
N GLU A 119 -10.28 -20.84 -8.70
CA GLU A 119 -11.37 -21.19 -9.61
C GLU A 119 -12.66 -20.40 -9.31
N ALA A 120 -12.99 -20.16 -8.03
CA ALA A 120 -14.10 -19.29 -7.66
C ALA A 120 -13.89 -17.84 -8.14
N HIS A 121 -12.66 -17.33 -8.10
CA HIS A 121 -12.32 -16.00 -8.61
C HIS A 121 -12.34 -15.93 -10.15
N ARG A 122 -11.91 -16.99 -10.84
CA ARG A 122 -12.05 -17.09 -12.30
C ARG A 122 -13.51 -17.00 -12.72
N VAL A 123 -14.37 -17.82 -12.10
CA VAL A 123 -15.82 -17.81 -12.36
C VAL A 123 -16.45 -16.47 -11.99
N ALA A 124 -16.02 -15.83 -10.89
CA ALA A 124 -16.51 -14.50 -10.53
C ALA A 124 -16.07 -13.42 -11.52
N ALA A 125 -14.85 -13.50 -12.07
CA ALA A 125 -14.36 -12.57 -13.08
C ALA A 125 -15.18 -12.66 -14.37
N GLU A 126 -15.42 -13.87 -14.86
CA GLU A 126 -16.28 -14.13 -16.03
C GLU A 126 -17.69 -13.60 -15.82
N PHE A 127 -18.27 -13.87 -14.64
CA PHE A 127 -19.57 -13.34 -14.27
C PHE A 127 -19.60 -11.81 -14.31
N TYR A 128 -18.61 -11.12 -13.72
CA TYR A 128 -18.59 -9.66 -13.72
C TYR A 128 -18.38 -9.08 -15.12
N GLU A 129 -17.55 -9.71 -15.96
CA GLU A 129 -17.36 -9.30 -17.35
C GLU A 129 -18.67 -9.41 -18.15
N GLU A 130 -19.39 -10.53 -18.04
CA GLU A 130 -20.73 -10.69 -18.63
C GLU A 130 -21.71 -9.60 -18.16
N MET A 131 -21.68 -9.29 -16.86
CA MET A 131 -22.55 -8.27 -16.27
C MET A 131 -22.26 -6.86 -16.81
N LEU A 132 -21.05 -6.57 -17.32
CA LEU A 132 -20.73 -5.28 -17.93
C LEU A 132 -21.55 -5.01 -19.21
N HIS A 133 -22.07 -6.03 -19.87
CA HIS A 133 -22.90 -5.90 -21.07
C HIS A 133 -24.39 -5.69 -20.78
N THR A 134 -24.81 -5.81 -19.52
CA THR A 134 -26.21 -5.65 -19.13
C THR A 134 -26.66 -4.18 -19.13
N PRO A 135 -27.99 -3.88 -19.21
CA PRO A 135 -28.50 -2.51 -19.10
C PRO A 135 -28.08 -1.81 -17.80
N ASP A 136 -28.03 -2.55 -16.68
CA ASP A 136 -27.67 -2.02 -15.36
C ASP A 136 -26.24 -1.45 -15.29
N ALA A 137 -25.36 -1.93 -16.17
CA ALA A 137 -23.96 -1.49 -16.25
C ALA A 137 -23.75 -0.23 -17.12
N LEU A 138 -24.81 0.41 -17.64
CA LEU A 138 -24.70 1.58 -18.53
C LEU A 138 -23.85 2.70 -17.90
N ALA A 139 -24.07 3.02 -16.62
CA ALA A 139 -23.28 4.03 -15.92
C ALA A 139 -21.78 3.69 -15.88
N GLY A 140 -21.45 2.40 -15.75
CA GLY A 140 -20.08 1.90 -15.76
C GLY A 140 -19.43 2.04 -17.14
N ARG A 141 -20.14 1.65 -18.21
CA ARG A 141 -19.65 1.82 -19.59
C ARG A 141 -19.45 3.29 -19.96
N LEU A 142 -20.38 4.17 -19.55
CA LEU A 142 -20.23 5.62 -19.73
C LEU A 142 -19.03 6.18 -18.95
N PHE A 143 -18.76 5.66 -17.75
CA PHE A 143 -17.58 6.05 -16.99
C PHE A 143 -16.28 5.67 -17.71
N LEU A 144 -16.17 4.44 -18.21
CA LEU A 144 -15.02 3.97 -18.98
C LEU A 144 -14.83 4.79 -20.26
N HIS A 145 -15.91 5.01 -21.01
CA HIS A 145 -15.87 5.79 -22.24
C HIS A 145 -15.42 7.24 -22.00
N LYS A 146 -15.91 7.90 -20.94
CA LYS A 146 -15.47 9.24 -20.54
C LYS A 146 -13.98 9.31 -20.20
N ARG A 147 -13.38 8.18 -19.79
CA ARG A 147 -11.94 8.05 -19.53
C ARG A 147 -11.15 7.52 -20.73
N GLY A 148 -11.78 7.42 -21.90
CA GLY A 148 -11.12 7.00 -23.13
C GLY A 148 -10.82 5.50 -23.18
N PHE A 149 -11.58 4.68 -22.44
CA PHE A 149 -11.52 3.22 -22.53
C PHE A 149 -12.74 2.71 -23.30
N ASP A 150 -12.47 2.05 -24.42
CA ASP A 150 -13.49 1.39 -25.22
C ASP A 150 -13.76 -0.04 -24.73
N GLN A 151 -14.56 -0.79 -25.48
CA GLN A 151 -14.92 -2.16 -25.14
C GLN A 151 -13.71 -3.10 -25.21
N ASP A 152 -12.82 -2.90 -26.18
CA ASP A 152 -11.64 -3.75 -26.36
C ASP A 152 -10.65 -3.54 -25.22
N ALA A 153 -10.46 -2.29 -24.78
CA ALA A 153 -9.69 -1.98 -23.58
C ALA A 153 -10.34 -2.63 -22.34
N ALA A 154 -11.66 -2.50 -22.17
CA ALA A 154 -12.36 -3.12 -21.04
C ALA A 154 -12.15 -4.65 -21.01
N ALA A 155 -12.27 -5.31 -22.17
CA ALA A 155 -12.04 -6.75 -22.29
C ALA A 155 -10.57 -7.14 -22.03
N HIS A 156 -9.61 -6.39 -22.58
CA HIS A 156 -8.18 -6.65 -22.39
C HIS A 156 -7.76 -6.67 -20.91
N PHE A 157 -8.32 -5.76 -20.11
CA PHE A 157 -8.06 -5.68 -18.66
C PHE A 157 -9.05 -6.50 -17.81
N GLY A 158 -9.99 -7.22 -18.44
CA GLY A 158 -11.03 -8.01 -17.78
C GLY A 158 -11.99 -7.18 -16.91
N VAL A 159 -12.22 -5.91 -17.27
CA VAL A 159 -13.10 -5.01 -16.52
C VAL A 159 -14.52 -5.56 -16.55
N GLY A 160 -15.14 -5.64 -15.38
CA GLY A 160 -16.51 -6.12 -15.20
C GLY A 160 -17.39 -5.14 -14.43
N PHE A 161 -18.62 -5.57 -14.16
CA PHE A 161 -19.59 -4.84 -13.36
C PHE A 161 -20.20 -5.73 -12.28
N ALA A 162 -20.13 -5.31 -11.01
CA ALA A 162 -20.86 -5.94 -9.93
C ALA A 162 -22.31 -5.44 -9.93
N PRO A 163 -23.32 -6.31 -10.11
CA PRO A 163 -24.73 -5.92 -10.07
C PRO A 163 -25.11 -5.25 -8.74
N ARG A 164 -26.20 -4.47 -8.75
CA ARG A 164 -26.68 -3.77 -7.55
C ARG A 164 -27.37 -4.70 -6.55
N GLY A 165 -27.81 -5.87 -7.00
CA GLY A 165 -28.44 -6.88 -6.15
C GLY A 165 -27.54 -7.33 -5.01
N GLY A 166 -28.14 -7.77 -3.91
CA GLY A 166 -27.42 -8.07 -2.68
C GLY A 166 -26.71 -9.41 -2.60
N ASP A 167 -27.04 -10.37 -3.49
CA ASP A 167 -26.65 -11.78 -3.40
C ASP A 167 -26.50 -12.47 -4.79
N VAL A 168 -26.35 -11.70 -5.86
CA VAL A 168 -26.41 -12.20 -7.24
C VAL A 168 -25.20 -13.08 -7.54
N LEU A 169 -23.99 -12.64 -7.17
CA LEU A 169 -22.79 -13.45 -7.30
C LEU A 169 -22.86 -14.68 -6.40
N ALA A 170 -23.30 -14.52 -5.14
CA ALA A 170 -23.43 -15.63 -4.21
C ALA A 170 -24.33 -16.75 -4.79
N ARG A 171 -25.47 -16.41 -5.40
CA ARG A 171 -26.33 -17.38 -6.09
C ARG A 171 -25.67 -18.00 -7.31
N HIS A 172 -24.97 -17.21 -8.13
CA HIS A 172 -24.25 -17.69 -9.30
C HIS A 172 -23.17 -18.72 -8.91
N LEU A 173 -22.33 -18.41 -7.92
CA LEU A 173 -21.26 -19.31 -7.46
C LEU A 173 -21.83 -20.60 -6.85
N ARG A 174 -22.95 -20.52 -6.10
CA ARG A 174 -23.62 -21.73 -5.59
C ARG A 174 -24.14 -22.62 -6.72
N GLN A 175 -24.71 -22.04 -7.76
CA GLN A 175 -25.15 -22.80 -8.95
C GLN A 175 -23.98 -23.47 -9.68
N LYS A 176 -22.78 -22.89 -9.59
CA LYS A 176 -21.52 -23.45 -10.12
C LYS A 176 -20.87 -24.46 -9.17
N GLY A 177 -21.51 -24.81 -8.05
CA GLY A 177 -21.05 -25.86 -7.13
C GLY A 177 -20.01 -25.42 -6.10
N PHE A 178 -19.88 -24.11 -5.84
CA PHE A 178 -19.08 -23.62 -4.72
C PHE A 178 -19.89 -23.61 -3.43
N THR A 179 -19.26 -24.07 -2.35
CA THR A 179 -19.83 -24.06 -0.99
C THR A 179 -19.82 -22.65 -0.41
N GLU A 180 -20.66 -22.41 0.60
CA GLU A 180 -20.72 -21.11 1.27
C GLU A 180 -19.40 -20.75 1.97
N ASP A 181 -18.72 -21.73 2.56
CA ASP A 181 -17.42 -21.51 3.22
C ASP A 181 -16.33 -21.12 2.21
N GLU A 182 -16.29 -21.75 1.03
CA GLU A 182 -15.33 -21.43 -0.04
C GLU A 182 -15.49 -19.98 -0.50
N VAL A 183 -16.71 -19.54 -0.83
CA VAL A 183 -16.94 -18.19 -1.38
C VAL A 183 -16.77 -17.08 -0.34
N VAL A 184 -16.98 -17.39 0.94
CA VAL A 184 -16.72 -16.48 2.06
C VAL A 184 -15.21 -16.39 2.34
N LEU A 185 -14.51 -17.53 2.37
CA LEU A 185 -13.05 -17.57 2.54
C LEU A 185 -12.32 -16.90 1.36
N ALA A 186 -12.86 -17.03 0.15
CA ALA A 186 -12.40 -16.33 -1.04
C ALA A 186 -12.57 -14.80 -0.94
N GLY A 187 -13.34 -14.29 0.03
CA GLY A 187 -13.59 -12.86 0.16
C GLY A 187 -14.51 -12.29 -0.92
N LEU A 188 -15.20 -13.13 -1.69
CA LEU A 188 -16.18 -12.74 -2.72
C LEU A 188 -17.54 -12.39 -2.11
N VAL A 189 -17.89 -13.11 -1.03
CA VAL A 189 -19.18 -13.04 -0.33
C VAL A 189 -18.96 -12.78 1.17
N GLY A 190 -19.89 -12.12 1.83
CA GLY A 190 -19.92 -11.92 3.29
C GLY A 190 -21.10 -12.64 3.96
N ARG A 191 -21.02 -12.79 5.29
CA ARG A 191 -22.10 -13.37 6.13
C ARG A 191 -22.81 -12.30 6.93
N GLY A 192 -24.15 -12.32 6.91
CA GLY A 192 -25.03 -11.50 7.74
C GLY A 192 -26.26 -12.31 8.15
N ARG A 193 -27.47 -11.78 7.93
CA ARG A 193 -28.72 -12.57 8.03
C ARG A 193 -28.84 -13.65 6.96
N GLY A 194 -28.02 -13.55 5.92
CA GLY A 194 -27.79 -14.52 4.85
C GLY A 194 -26.46 -14.18 4.17
N LEU A 195 -26.17 -14.86 3.07
CA LEU A 195 -25.03 -14.50 2.22
C LEU A 195 -25.29 -13.18 1.49
N TYR A 196 -24.22 -12.43 1.26
CA TYR A 196 -24.31 -11.19 0.50
C TYR A 196 -23.04 -10.90 -0.30
N ASP A 197 -23.18 -10.25 -1.45
CA ASP A 197 -22.06 -9.90 -2.32
C ASP A 197 -21.23 -8.75 -1.70
N ARG A 198 -19.90 -8.88 -1.74
CA ARG A 198 -18.98 -7.86 -1.21
C ARG A 198 -18.92 -6.61 -2.08
N PHE A 199 -19.02 -6.78 -3.40
CA PHE A 199 -19.07 -5.70 -4.37
C PHE A 199 -20.49 -5.58 -4.92
N ARG A 200 -21.02 -4.35 -5.00
CA ARG A 200 -22.38 -4.09 -5.48
C ARG A 200 -22.47 -2.75 -6.19
N GLY A 201 -23.05 -2.72 -7.37
CA GLY A 201 -23.22 -1.49 -8.16
C GLY A 201 -21.90 -0.80 -8.49
N ARG A 202 -20.84 -1.56 -8.78
CA ARG A 202 -19.48 -1.03 -8.97
C ARG A 202 -18.86 -1.57 -10.25
N LEU A 203 -18.02 -0.76 -10.89
CA LEU A 203 -17.08 -1.30 -11.87
C LEU A 203 -16.02 -2.12 -11.13
N VAL A 204 -15.63 -3.25 -11.71
CA VAL A 204 -14.75 -4.23 -11.07
C VAL A 204 -13.54 -4.49 -11.97
N TRP A 205 -12.35 -4.49 -11.39
CA TRP A 205 -11.09 -4.86 -12.03
C TRP A 205 -10.57 -6.15 -11.38
N PRO A 206 -10.33 -7.22 -12.13
CA PRO A 206 -9.69 -8.42 -11.61
C PRO A 206 -8.24 -8.10 -11.25
N ILE A 207 -7.81 -8.52 -10.07
CA ILE A 207 -6.42 -8.46 -9.63
C ILE A 207 -5.84 -9.86 -9.78
N ARG A 208 -4.86 -9.98 -10.66
CA ARG A 208 -4.19 -11.23 -10.99
C ARG A 208 -2.84 -11.31 -10.30
N ASP A 209 -2.43 -12.53 -9.96
CA ASP A 209 -1.05 -12.77 -9.52
C ASP A 209 -0.11 -12.85 -10.75
N ILE A 210 1.17 -13.16 -10.52
CA ILE A 210 2.18 -13.24 -11.58
C ILE A 210 1.91 -14.36 -12.60
N THR A 211 1.15 -15.41 -12.24
CA THR A 211 0.82 -16.51 -13.16
C THR A 211 -0.29 -16.09 -14.13
N GLY A 212 -1.09 -15.08 -13.76
CA GLY A 212 -2.28 -14.60 -14.47
C GLY A 212 -3.59 -15.02 -13.80
N ASP A 213 -3.52 -15.78 -12.71
CA ASP A 213 -4.69 -16.25 -11.98
C ASP A 213 -5.36 -15.09 -11.22
N THR A 214 -6.68 -14.95 -11.36
CA THR A 214 -7.44 -13.96 -10.59
C THR A 214 -7.44 -14.36 -9.12
N VAL A 215 -6.89 -13.51 -8.28
CA VAL A 215 -6.78 -13.75 -6.82
C VAL A 215 -7.60 -12.76 -6.00
N GLY A 216 -8.06 -11.67 -6.60
CA GLY A 216 -8.90 -10.67 -5.95
C GLY A 216 -9.49 -9.69 -6.95
N PHE A 217 -10.12 -8.65 -6.44
CA PHE A 217 -10.79 -7.63 -7.23
C PHE A 217 -10.62 -6.25 -6.60
N GLY A 218 -10.51 -5.22 -7.44
CA GLY A 218 -10.70 -3.82 -7.07
C GLY A 218 -12.03 -3.31 -7.64
N ALA A 219 -12.79 -2.54 -6.88
CA ALA A 219 -14.15 -2.15 -7.25
C ALA A 219 -14.39 -0.65 -7.02
N ARG A 220 -14.72 0.06 -8.09
CA ARG A 220 -14.93 1.51 -8.10
C ARG A 220 -16.40 1.88 -7.97
N ARG A 221 -16.70 2.81 -7.07
CA ARG A 221 -18.02 3.44 -6.95
C ARG A 221 -18.36 4.20 -8.24
N ILE A 222 -19.57 3.98 -8.76
CA ILE A 222 -20.10 4.71 -9.92
C ILE A 222 -21.50 5.30 -9.70
N PHE A 223 -22.15 4.97 -8.58
CA PHE A 223 -23.46 5.53 -8.20
C PHE A 223 -23.35 6.31 -6.88
N ASP A 224 -24.07 7.42 -6.80
CA ASP A 224 -24.08 8.30 -5.63
C ASP A 224 -24.87 7.71 -4.46
N ASP A 225 -25.81 6.80 -4.73
CA ASP A 225 -26.62 6.11 -3.72
C ASP A 225 -25.98 4.80 -3.20
N ASP A 226 -24.71 4.57 -3.52
CA ASP A 226 -23.94 3.44 -2.97
C ASP A 226 -23.75 3.62 -1.45
N ARG A 227 -24.14 2.59 -0.69
CA ARG A 227 -24.06 2.55 0.77
C ARG A 227 -22.63 2.70 1.29
N ILE A 228 -21.62 2.30 0.52
CA ILE A 228 -20.22 2.43 0.91
C ILE A 228 -19.63 3.64 0.20
N GLU A 229 -19.31 4.69 0.97
CA GLU A 229 -18.88 5.96 0.37
C GLU A 229 -17.47 5.91 -0.27
N ALA A 230 -16.66 4.90 0.08
CA ALA A 230 -15.29 4.74 -0.41
C ALA A 230 -15.24 4.68 -1.96
N LYS A 231 -14.35 5.49 -2.55
CA LYS A 231 -14.13 5.59 -4.01
C LYS A 231 -13.76 4.22 -4.61
N TYR A 232 -12.86 3.49 -3.95
CA TYR A 232 -12.46 2.12 -4.31
C TYR A 232 -12.59 1.18 -3.11
N LEU A 233 -12.94 -0.07 -3.39
CA LEU A 233 -12.94 -1.19 -2.47
C LEU A 233 -12.14 -2.34 -3.06
N ASN A 234 -11.29 -2.98 -2.27
CA ASN A 234 -10.55 -4.15 -2.72
C ASN A 234 -10.98 -5.38 -1.93
N THR A 235 -10.74 -6.56 -2.50
CA THR A 235 -10.85 -7.82 -1.76
C THR A 235 -10.08 -7.71 -0.45
N SER A 236 -10.69 -8.18 0.64
CA SER A 236 -10.02 -8.26 1.95
C SER A 236 -8.90 -9.29 1.91
N GLU A 237 -8.02 -9.32 2.91
CA GLU A 237 -6.97 -10.34 2.99
C GLU A 237 -7.56 -11.77 2.94
N THR A 238 -7.03 -12.62 2.07
CA THR A 238 -7.43 -14.04 1.93
C THR A 238 -6.19 -14.93 1.88
N PRO A 239 -6.35 -16.27 1.81
CA PRO A 239 -5.22 -17.17 1.56
C PRO A 239 -4.54 -16.97 0.21
N ILE A 240 -5.22 -16.39 -0.78
CA ILE A 240 -4.69 -16.20 -2.14
C ILE A 240 -4.43 -14.73 -2.49
N TYR A 241 -4.95 -13.79 -1.69
CA TYR A 241 -4.82 -12.35 -1.90
C TYR A 241 -4.11 -11.68 -0.73
N LYS A 242 -2.91 -11.15 -1.01
CA LYS A 242 -2.10 -10.34 -0.09
C LYS A 242 -1.86 -8.97 -0.68
N LYS A 243 -2.52 -7.95 -0.14
CA LYS A 243 -2.47 -6.58 -0.67
C LYS A 243 -1.07 -5.96 -0.66
N THR A 244 -0.19 -6.45 0.20
CA THR A 244 1.22 -6.01 0.31
C THR A 244 2.12 -6.61 -0.76
N GLN A 245 1.66 -7.63 -1.50
CA GLN A 245 2.47 -8.36 -2.49
C GLN A 245 1.94 -8.21 -3.92
N VAL A 246 0.62 -8.12 -4.09
CA VAL A 246 -0.02 -8.02 -5.41
C VAL A 246 0.11 -6.63 -6.01
N LEU A 247 0.50 -6.59 -7.29
CA LEU A 247 0.52 -5.38 -8.12
C LEU A 247 -0.43 -5.58 -9.29
N TYR A 248 -1.39 -4.66 -9.45
CA TYR A 248 -2.31 -4.69 -10.58
C TYR A 248 -1.54 -4.44 -11.88
N GLY A 249 -1.86 -5.23 -12.91
CA GLY A 249 -1.22 -5.18 -14.23
C GLY A 249 0.10 -5.94 -14.31
N LEU A 250 0.59 -6.55 -13.23
CA LEU A 250 1.87 -7.26 -13.23
C LEU A 250 1.87 -8.48 -14.16
N ASP A 251 0.74 -9.17 -14.27
CA ASP A 251 0.52 -10.29 -15.17
C ASP A 251 0.73 -9.91 -16.65
N LEU A 252 0.28 -8.71 -17.02
CA LEU A 252 0.47 -8.11 -18.35
C LEU A 252 1.90 -7.56 -18.50
N ALA A 253 2.39 -6.89 -17.46
CA ALA A 253 3.64 -6.13 -17.49
C ALA A 253 4.90 -6.98 -17.37
N LYS A 254 4.84 -8.21 -16.82
CA LYS A 254 6.03 -9.00 -16.46
C LYS A 254 7.03 -9.19 -17.60
N LYS A 255 6.54 -9.38 -18.83
CA LYS A 255 7.38 -9.56 -20.02
C LYS A 255 8.06 -8.25 -20.42
N ALA A 256 7.32 -7.15 -20.44
CA ALA A 256 7.86 -5.82 -20.74
C ALA A 256 8.88 -5.39 -19.66
N ILE A 257 8.56 -5.62 -18.38
CA ILE A 257 9.47 -5.34 -17.26
C ILE A 257 10.79 -6.11 -17.41
N ALA A 258 10.72 -7.41 -17.72
CA ALA A 258 11.91 -8.23 -17.90
C ALA A 258 12.73 -7.82 -19.14
N LYS A 259 12.06 -7.51 -20.26
CA LYS A 259 12.67 -7.13 -21.53
C LYS A 259 13.34 -5.75 -21.48
N ASP A 260 12.59 -4.74 -21.05
CA ASP A 260 13.03 -3.35 -21.07
C ASP A 260 13.86 -2.98 -19.83
N ARG A 261 13.87 -3.89 -18.84
CA ARG A 261 14.46 -3.68 -17.50
C ARG A 261 13.95 -2.40 -16.85
N GLU A 262 12.65 -2.15 -17.01
CA GLU A 262 11.98 -0.96 -16.53
C GLU A 262 10.65 -1.32 -15.88
N ALA A 263 10.32 -0.69 -14.75
CA ALA A 263 8.99 -0.79 -14.15
C ALA A 263 8.46 0.61 -13.84
N VAL A 264 7.20 0.89 -14.22
CA VAL A 264 6.53 2.16 -13.94
C VAL A 264 5.46 1.94 -12.89
N ILE A 265 5.59 2.60 -11.74
CA ILE A 265 4.65 2.50 -10.62
C ILE A 265 3.67 3.66 -10.69
N VAL A 266 2.40 3.34 -10.89
CA VAL A 266 1.29 4.30 -10.95
C VAL A 266 0.30 4.10 -9.80
N GLU A 267 -0.61 5.06 -9.60
CA GLU A 267 -1.47 5.08 -8.40
C GLU A 267 -2.70 4.15 -8.51
N GLY A 268 -3.33 4.07 -9.68
CA GLY A 268 -4.62 3.42 -9.83
C GLY A 268 -4.75 2.47 -11.03
N TYR A 269 -5.85 1.72 -11.01
CA TYR A 269 -6.22 0.78 -12.08
C TYR A 269 -6.34 1.45 -13.45
N THR A 270 -6.97 2.62 -13.52
CA THR A 270 -7.14 3.37 -14.79
C THR A 270 -5.82 3.91 -15.32
N ASP A 271 -4.86 4.18 -14.46
CA ASP A 271 -3.56 4.72 -14.85
C ASP A 271 -2.72 3.62 -15.49
N VAL A 272 -2.79 2.39 -14.95
CA VAL A 272 -2.21 1.20 -15.59
C VAL A 272 -2.84 0.99 -16.96
N MET A 273 -4.18 1.03 -17.07
CA MET A 273 -4.86 0.88 -18.35
C MET A 273 -4.42 1.95 -19.36
N ALA A 274 -4.39 3.21 -18.94
CA ALA A 274 -3.97 4.33 -19.78
C ALA A 274 -2.51 4.22 -20.23
N ALA A 275 -1.61 3.83 -19.33
CA ALA A 275 -0.20 3.63 -19.60
C ALA A 275 0.03 2.50 -20.61
N HIS A 276 -0.60 1.34 -20.41
CA HIS A 276 -0.50 0.19 -21.32
C HIS A 276 -1.05 0.52 -22.71
N LEU A 277 -2.22 1.16 -22.80
CA LEU A 277 -2.78 1.61 -24.09
C LEU A 277 -1.90 2.64 -24.80
N ALA A 278 -1.12 3.42 -24.05
CA ALA A 278 -0.15 4.36 -24.59
C ALA A 278 1.19 3.71 -25.01
N GLY A 279 1.36 2.40 -24.82
CA GLY A 279 2.58 1.65 -25.11
C GLY A 279 3.59 1.59 -23.95
N VAL A 280 3.21 2.00 -22.75
CA VAL A 280 3.99 1.85 -21.51
C VAL A 280 3.53 0.57 -20.80
N GLU A 281 3.79 -0.58 -21.42
CA GLU A 281 3.29 -1.91 -20.99
C GLU A 281 3.93 -2.40 -19.68
N HIS A 282 5.00 -1.78 -19.22
CA HIS A 282 5.67 -2.10 -17.96
C HIS A 282 5.09 -1.34 -16.74
N ALA A 283 3.90 -0.73 -16.89
CA ALA A 283 3.23 -0.01 -15.81
C ALA A 283 2.43 -0.96 -14.89
N VAL A 284 2.51 -0.72 -13.58
CA VAL A 284 1.84 -1.48 -12.52
C VAL A 284 1.36 -0.56 -11.41
N ALA A 285 0.33 -0.97 -10.66
CA ALA A 285 -0.20 -0.19 -9.53
C ALA A 285 -0.37 -1.01 -8.27
N THR A 286 -0.30 -0.36 -7.12
CA THR A 286 -0.66 -0.98 -5.84
C THR A 286 -2.17 -1.04 -5.67
N CYS A 287 -2.66 -2.06 -4.97
CA CYS A 287 -4.09 -2.25 -4.78
C CYS A 287 -4.58 -1.53 -3.51
N GLY A 288 -4.59 -0.19 -3.52
CA GLY A 288 -5.11 0.67 -2.45
C GLY A 288 -4.21 0.73 -1.19
N THR A 289 -2.92 0.49 -1.34
CA THR A 289 -1.88 0.60 -0.30
C THR A 289 -0.71 1.42 -0.81
N ALA A 290 0.13 1.94 0.08
CA ALA A 290 1.42 2.47 -0.34
C ALA A 290 2.30 1.37 -0.96
N PHE A 291 3.12 1.75 -1.94
CA PHE A 291 4.17 0.89 -2.48
C PHE A 291 5.18 0.54 -1.37
N GLY A 292 5.63 -0.71 -1.33
CA GLY A 292 6.27 -1.31 -0.16
C GLY A 292 7.41 -2.25 -0.53
N SER A 293 8.16 -2.71 0.48
CA SER A 293 9.33 -3.60 0.28
C SER A 293 8.97 -4.93 -0.37
N GLU A 294 7.81 -5.48 -0.03
CA GLU A 294 7.29 -6.73 -0.59
C GLU A 294 6.99 -6.59 -2.10
N HIS A 295 6.30 -5.52 -2.51
CA HIS A 295 6.12 -5.18 -3.93
C HIS A 295 7.45 -5.03 -4.67
N LEU A 296 8.41 -4.34 -4.04
CA LEU A 296 9.73 -4.16 -4.61
C LEU A 296 10.45 -5.51 -4.78
N ARG A 297 10.32 -6.43 -3.82
CA ARG A 297 10.90 -7.77 -3.92
C ARG A 297 10.30 -8.56 -5.10
N THR A 298 8.99 -8.43 -5.34
CA THR A 298 8.33 -9.03 -6.51
C THR A 298 8.92 -8.48 -7.82
N LEU A 299 9.06 -7.14 -7.94
CA LEU A 299 9.65 -6.52 -9.14
C LEU A 299 11.12 -6.87 -9.34
N ARG A 300 11.92 -6.97 -8.26
CA ARG A 300 13.34 -7.38 -8.33
C ARG A 300 13.53 -8.73 -9.00
N ARG A 301 12.64 -9.69 -8.72
CA ARG A 301 12.70 -11.04 -9.34
C ARG A 301 12.56 -10.97 -10.86
N LEU A 302 11.76 -10.03 -11.36
CA LEU A 302 11.55 -9.80 -12.79
C LEU A 302 12.69 -9.01 -13.43
N LEU A 303 13.22 -8.02 -12.72
CA LEU A 303 14.24 -7.11 -13.24
C LEU A 303 15.67 -7.71 -13.28
N ARG A 304 15.87 -8.89 -12.64
CA ARG A 304 17.08 -9.73 -12.56
C ARG A 304 18.40 -8.94 -12.52
N ASP A 305 19.11 -8.92 -11.39
CA ASP A 305 20.44 -8.29 -11.31
C ASP A 305 21.51 -9.20 -11.94
N ALA A 306 21.84 -8.97 -13.21
CA ALA A 306 23.00 -9.58 -13.86
C ALA A 306 24.11 -8.54 -14.11
N PRO A 307 25.39 -8.85 -13.82
CA PRO A 307 26.50 -7.89 -13.92
C PRO A 307 26.68 -7.28 -15.33
N ASP A 308 26.30 -8.02 -16.37
CA ASP A 308 26.53 -7.65 -17.77
C ASP A 308 25.31 -6.97 -18.44
N GLN A 309 24.28 -6.60 -17.68
CA GLN A 309 23.03 -6.05 -18.22
C GLN A 309 22.82 -4.58 -17.80
N ARG A 310 22.17 -3.79 -18.68
CA ARG A 310 21.81 -2.38 -18.46
C ARG A 310 21.04 -2.18 -17.14
N ALA A 311 21.52 -1.33 -16.23
CA ALA A 311 20.90 -1.08 -14.93
C ALA A 311 19.37 -0.93 -15.00
N ALA A 312 18.66 -1.65 -14.12
CA ALA A 312 17.21 -1.62 -14.04
C ALA A 312 16.71 -0.21 -13.67
N ARG A 313 15.59 0.20 -14.27
CA ARG A 313 14.95 1.49 -14.05
C ARG A 313 13.61 1.29 -13.34
N VAL A 314 13.37 2.03 -12.26
CA VAL A 314 12.05 2.05 -11.60
C VAL A 314 11.55 3.48 -11.59
N VAL A 315 10.46 3.75 -12.28
CA VAL A 315 9.86 5.08 -12.39
C VAL A 315 8.63 5.15 -11.52
N TYR A 316 8.58 6.11 -10.60
CA TYR A 316 7.41 6.38 -9.78
C TYR A 316 6.66 7.55 -10.38
N THR A 317 5.40 7.37 -10.77
CA THR A 317 4.53 8.47 -11.15
C THR A 317 3.81 8.99 -9.91
N PHE A 318 3.81 10.30 -9.71
CA PHE A 318 3.05 10.91 -8.63
C PHE A 318 2.13 12.01 -9.17
N ASP A 319 0.98 12.14 -8.54
CA ASP A 319 0.19 13.36 -8.60
C ASP A 319 1.10 14.50 -8.08
N GLY A 320 1.18 15.62 -8.81
CA GLY A 320 2.16 16.70 -8.55
C GLY A 320 1.99 17.46 -7.23
N ASP A 321 1.26 16.90 -6.27
CA ASP A 321 0.91 17.48 -4.99
C ASP A 321 1.95 17.19 -3.88
N ALA A 322 1.67 17.74 -2.68
CA ALA A 322 2.54 17.56 -1.52
C ALA A 322 2.56 16.12 -0.97
N ALA A 323 1.58 15.28 -1.30
CA ALA A 323 1.54 13.86 -0.93
C ALA A 323 2.45 13.03 -1.84
N GLY A 324 2.43 13.29 -3.15
CA GLY A 324 3.33 12.70 -4.14
C GLY A 324 4.80 12.95 -3.83
N GLN A 325 5.15 14.18 -3.42
CA GLN A 325 6.52 14.51 -3.00
C GLN A 325 6.98 13.75 -1.74
N LYS A 326 6.08 13.52 -0.78
CA LYS A 326 6.38 12.71 0.42
C LYS A 326 6.52 11.23 0.06
N ALA A 327 5.72 10.73 -0.88
CA ALA A 327 5.82 9.37 -1.37
C ALA A 327 7.14 9.14 -2.13
N ALA A 328 7.58 10.11 -2.94
CA ALA A 328 8.89 10.11 -3.58
C ALA A 328 10.04 10.02 -2.56
N MET A 329 9.99 10.80 -1.48
CA MET A 329 11.04 10.77 -0.44
C MET A 329 11.07 9.42 0.30
N ARG A 330 9.90 8.81 0.58
CA ARG A 330 9.83 7.45 1.15
C ARG A 330 10.36 6.40 0.18
N ALA A 331 10.03 6.52 -1.10
CA ALA A 331 10.57 5.65 -2.13
C ALA A 331 12.10 5.79 -2.24
N PHE A 332 12.66 6.99 -2.06
CA PHE A 332 14.12 7.22 -2.05
C PHE A 332 14.81 6.50 -0.89
N GLU A 333 14.24 6.54 0.31
CA GLU A 333 14.75 5.78 1.48
C GLU A 333 14.74 4.27 1.23
N MET A 334 13.75 3.76 0.50
CA MET A 334 13.66 2.35 0.10
C MET A 334 14.60 2.02 -1.07
N ALA A 335 14.82 2.97 -2.00
CA ALA A 335 15.70 2.82 -3.15
C ALA A 335 17.17 2.65 -2.75
N GLY A 336 17.59 3.24 -1.63
CA GLY A 336 18.92 3.02 -1.06
C GLY A 336 19.22 1.55 -0.69
N GLN A 337 18.25 0.66 -0.78
CA GLN A 337 18.39 -0.78 -0.56
C GLN A 337 18.63 -1.60 -1.85
N TRP A 338 18.84 -0.95 -3.02
CA TRP A 338 19.08 -1.63 -4.31
C TRP A 338 19.88 -0.79 -5.31
N ASP A 339 20.50 -1.48 -6.27
CA ASP A 339 21.25 -0.96 -7.41
C ASP A 339 20.35 -0.52 -8.60
N ALA A 340 19.02 -0.63 -8.50
CA ALA A 340 18.13 -0.08 -9.52
C ALA A 340 18.08 1.44 -9.46
N ASN A 341 18.20 2.07 -10.63
CA ASN A 341 18.08 3.51 -10.76
C ASN A 341 16.61 3.91 -10.61
N SER A 342 16.31 4.60 -9.52
CA SER A 342 14.95 5.07 -9.24
C SER A 342 14.73 6.48 -9.79
N PHE A 343 13.60 6.69 -10.45
CA PHE A 343 13.20 7.93 -11.10
C PHE A 343 11.81 8.36 -10.66
N VAL A 344 11.51 9.63 -10.84
CA VAL A 344 10.23 10.24 -10.53
C VAL A 344 9.71 10.93 -11.77
N ALA A 345 8.49 10.59 -12.16
CA ALA A 345 7.74 11.24 -13.22
C ALA A 345 6.59 12.03 -12.59
N VAL A 346 6.49 13.32 -12.91
CA VAL A 346 5.40 14.19 -12.47
C VAL A 346 4.79 14.81 -13.72
N ALA A 347 3.50 14.59 -13.94
CA ALA A 347 2.83 15.16 -15.09
C ALA A 347 2.68 16.69 -14.95
N PRO A 348 2.60 17.43 -16.07
CA PRO A 348 2.20 18.82 -16.07
C PRO A 348 0.88 19.01 -15.30
N ASP A 349 0.77 20.10 -14.54
CA ASP A 349 -0.41 20.48 -13.76
C ASP A 349 -0.90 19.43 -12.73
N GLY A 350 -0.08 18.41 -12.45
CA GLY A 350 -0.38 17.36 -11.47
C GLY A 350 -1.37 16.30 -11.94
N GLN A 351 -1.57 16.14 -13.26
CA GLN A 351 -2.46 15.14 -13.85
C GLN A 351 -2.02 13.69 -13.56
N ASP A 352 -2.97 12.78 -13.39
CA ASP A 352 -2.68 11.34 -13.38
C ASP A 352 -2.43 10.83 -14.83
N PRO A 353 -1.80 9.65 -15.03
CA PRO A 353 -1.56 9.12 -16.39
C PRO A 353 -2.83 8.95 -17.24
N CYS A 354 -3.99 8.69 -16.63
CA CYS A 354 -5.26 8.58 -17.33
C CYS A 354 -5.74 9.95 -17.84
N GLU A 355 -5.65 10.98 -17.02
CA GLU A 355 -5.99 12.37 -17.34
C GLU A 355 -5.03 12.95 -18.36
N LEU A 356 -3.73 12.65 -18.23
CA LEU A 356 -2.70 13.05 -19.18
C LEU A 356 -2.93 12.40 -20.55
N ARG A 357 -3.35 11.14 -20.62
CA ARG A 357 -3.70 10.49 -21.89
C ARG A 357 -4.90 11.16 -22.55
N LEU A 358 -5.89 11.60 -21.77
CA LEU A 358 -7.07 12.29 -22.29
C LEU A 358 -6.75 13.68 -22.82
N SER A 359 -5.89 14.43 -22.13
CA SER A 359 -5.54 15.81 -22.49
C SER A 359 -4.47 15.89 -23.59
N GLY A 360 -3.47 15.00 -23.52
CA GLY A 360 -2.25 15.05 -24.35
C GLY A 360 -2.00 13.83 -25.23
N GLY A 361 -2.85 12.81 -25.17
CA GLY A 361 -2.73 11.58 -25.96
C GLY A 361 -1.63 10.62 -25.47
N ASP A 362 -1.45 9.52 -26.20
CA ASP A 362 -0.52 8.44 -25.82
C ASP A 362 0.94 8.90 -25.78
N GLU A 363 1.32 9.82 -26.67
CA GLU A 363 2.66 10.40 -26.70
C GLU A 363 2.98 11.16 -25.39
N ALA A 364 2.02 11.85 -24.79
CA ALA A 364 2.23 12.57 -23.54
C ALA A 364 2.56 11.62 -22.38
N VAL A 365 1.88 10.47 -22.31
CA VAL A 365 2.16 9.44 -21.30
C VAL A 365 3.52 8.78 -21.53
N ARG A 366 3.90 8.50 -22.79
CA ARG A 366 5.24 7.98 -23.11
C ARG A 366 6.33 8.97 -22.72
N ARG A 367 6.15 10.26 -23.01
CA ARG A 367 7.11 11.31 -22.63
C ARG A 367 7.22 11.50 -21.13
N LEU A 368 6.12 11.42 -20.39
CA LEU A 368 6.12 11.47 -18.93
C LEU A 368 7.13 10.48 -18.32
N VAL A 369 7.17 9.24 -18.85
CA VAL A 369 8.09 8.20 -18.39
C VAL A 369 9.51 8.41 -18.92
N GLN A 370 9.66 8.81 -20.17
CA GLN A 370 10.97 9.08 -20.78
C GLN A 370 11.71 10.22 -20.09
N ASP A 371 10.99 11.29 -19.76
CA ASP A 371 11.52 12.51 -19.14
C ASP A 371 11.59 12.41 -17.60
N ALA A 372 11.32 11.24 -17.02
CA ALA A 372 11.33 11.08 -15.58
C ALA A 372 12.70 11.41 -15.00
N THR A 373 12.69 12.21 -13.94
CA THR A 373 13.89 12.78 -13.30
C THR A 373 14.46 11.77 -12.30
N PRO A 374 15.79 11.63 -12.19
CA PRO A 374 16.40 10.81 -11.14
C PRO A 374 15.86 11.18 -9.75
N MET A 375 15.52 10.18 -8.93
CA MET A 375 14.90 10.39 -7.62
C MET A 375 15.76 11.28 -6.71
N PHE A 376 17.09 11.11 -6.77
CA PHE A 376 18.03 11.96 -6.04
C PHE A 376 17.88 13.45 -6.43
N GLU A 377 17.88 13.73 -7.73
CA GLU A 377 17.74 15.10 -8.24
C GLU A 377 16.38 15.69 -7.83
N PHE A 378 15.31 14.93 -7.96
CA PHE A 378 13.97 15.34 -7.55
C PHE A 378 13.92 15.69 -6.05
N ALA A 379 14.48 14.83 -5.19
CA ALA A 379 14.51 15.02 -3.74
C ALA A 379 15.30 16.28 -3.34
N VAL A 380 16.47 16.50 -3.93
CA VAL A 380 17.32 17.67 -3.66
C VAL A 380 16.63 18.95 -4.13
N ARG A 381 16.20 19.02 -5.40
CA ARG A 381 15.56 20.22 -5.95
C ARG A 381 14.28 20.58 -5.19
N THR A 382 13.47 19.60 -4.83
CA THR A 382 12.24 19.81 -4.05
C THR A 382 12.55 20.36 -2.66
N THR A 383 13.62 19.88 -2.01
CA THR A 383 14.06 20.38 -0.71
C THR A 383 14.56 21.82 -0.80
N LEU A 384 15.32 22.13 -1.86
CA LEU A 384 15.89 23.46 -2.08
C LEU A 384 14.85 24.54 -2.37
N ARG A 385 13.69 24.20 -2.96
CA ARG A 385 12.59 25.17 -3.23
C ARG A 385 12.07 25.89 -1.99
N ARG A 386 12.37 25.41 -0.78
CA ARG A 386 11.95 26.02 0.49
C ARG A 386 12.87 27.15 0.96
N PHE A 387 14.00 27.34 0.29
CA PHE A 387 15.05 28.27 0.70
C PHE A 387 15.30 29.30 -0.41
N ASP A 388 15.60 30.53 0.00
CA ASP A 388 16.04 31.58 -0.91
C ASP A 388 17.54 31.40 -1.21
N LEU A 389 17.85 30.75 -2.34
CA LEU A 389 19.22 30.48 -2.76
C LEU A 389 19.94 31.73 -3.29
N ASP A 390 19.29 32.89 -3.42
CA ASP A 390 19.98 34.13 -3.76
C ASP A 390 20.61 34.78 -2.52
N SER A 391 20.16 34.41 -1.32
CA SER A 391 20.73 34.85 -0.04
C SER A 391 21.85 33.93 0.45
N PRO A 392 22.95 34.46 1.04
CA PRO A 392 23.98 33.63 1.68
C PRO A 392 23.42 32.70 2.77
N GLU A 393 22.49 33.19 3.59
CA GLU A 393 21.85 32.43 4.66
C GLU A 393 21.02 31.27 4.09
N GLY A 394 20.23 31.52 3.05
CA GLY A 394 19.41 30.51 2.40
C GLY A 394 20.23 29.45 1.68
N ARG A 395 21.39 29.79 1.09
CA ARG A 395 22.34 28.80 0.55
C ARG A 395 22.88 27.89 1.64
N VAL A 396 23.27 28.42 2.79
CA VAL A 396 23.77 27.62 3.92
C VAL A 396 22.68 26.73 4.50
N GLN A 397 21.46 27.25 4.68
CA GLN A 397 20.32 26.47 5.16
C GLN A 397 19.93 25.36 4.17
N GLY A 398 19.90 25.68 2.87
CA GLY A 398 19.64 24.72 1.80
C GLY A 398 20.69 23.61 1.76
N ALA A 399 21.98 23.96 1.85
CA ALA A 399 23.08 22.98 1.92
C ALA A 399 22.92 22.02 3.11
N ARG A 400 22.58 22.55 4.30
CA ARG A 400 22.33 21.73 5.50
C ARG A 400 21.12 20.81 5.31
N ALA A 401 20.07 21.29 4.67
CA ALA A 401 18.85 20.52 4.45
C ALA A 401 19.05 19.34 3.48
N ILE A 402 19.91 19.48 2.47
CA ILE A 402 20.16 18.43 1.48
C ILE A 402 21.30 17.48 1.85
N ALA A 403 22.17 17.86 2.80
CA ALA A 403 23.29 17.03 3.23
C ALA A 403 22.89 15.60 3.66
N PRO A 404 21.78 15.37 4.39
CA PRO A 404 21.30 14.01 4.70
C PRO A 404 20.91 13.18 3.46
N ILE A 405 20.39 13.82 2.41
CA ILE A 405 20.00 13.16 1.15
C ILE A 405 21.25 12.66 0.41
N ILE A 406 22.30 13.48 0.36
CA ILE A 406 23.60 13.11 -0.22
C ILE A 406 24.26 12.01 0.61
N ALA A 407 24.19 12.09 1.95
CA ALA A 407 24.75 11.08 2.85
C ALA A 407 24.12 9.68 2.66
N ALA A 408 22.85 9.61 2.27
CA ALA A 408 22.12 8.35 2.07
C ALA A 408 22.61 7.56 0.84
N VAL A 409 23.29 8.19 -0.11
CA VAL A 409 23.83 7.51 -1.31
C VAL A 409 24.99 6.62 -0.89
N ARG A 410 24.87 5.30 -1.06
CA ARG A 410 25.86 4.32 -0.57
C ARG A 410 27.16 4.34 -1.35
N GLU A 411 27.07 4.35 -2.68
CA GLU A 411 28.22 4.25 -3.58
C GLU A 411 29.08 5.53 -3.53
N PRO A 412 30.34 5.47 -3.07
CA PRO A 412 31.16 6.67 -2.87
C PRO A 412 31.39 7.50 -4.13
N VAL A 413 31.54 6.84 -5.29
CA VAL A 413 31.75 7.54 -6.57
C VAL A 413 30.49 8.32 -6.96
N MET A 414 29.32 7.67 -6.92
CA MET A 414 28.03 8.31 -7.18
C MET A 414 27.73 9.43 -6.19
N ARG A 415 28.06 9.24 -4.91
CA ARG A 415 27.94 10.29 -3.89
C ARG A 415 28.77 11.53 -4.23
N GLY A 416 29.99 11.33 -4.74
CA GLY A 416 30.87 12.42 -5.19
C GLY A 416 30.28 13.22 -6.36
N GLU A 417 29.76 12.54 -7.38
CA GLU A 417 29.13 13.16 -8.55
C GLU A 417 27.83 13.91 -8.17
N TYR A 418 27.01 13.32 -7.30
CA TYR A 418 25.82 13.98 -6.77
C TYR A 418 26.13 15.17 -5.88
N LEU A 419 27.21 15.13 -5.09
CA LEU A 419 27.67 16.27 -4.31
C LEU A 419 28.09 17.42 -5.22
N ARG A 420 28.86 17.15 -6.28
CA ARG A 420 29.24 18.17 -7.27
C ARG A 420 28.01 18.82 -7.90
N THR A 421 27.06 18.01 -8.34
CA THR A 421 25.81 18.48 -8.97
C THR A 421 24.99 19.34 -8.00
N ALA A 422 24.81 18.88 -6.76
CA ALA A 422 24.08 19.60 -5.73
C ALA A 422 24.76 20.92 -5.33
N ALA A 423 26.10 20.97 -5.28
CA ALA A 423 26.86 22.19 -5.02
C ALA A 423 26.56 23.27 -6.07
N GLY A 424 26.46 22.87 -7.33
CA GLY A 424 26.04 23.74 -8.43
C GLY A 424 24.63 24.31 -8.25
N TRP A 425 23.67 23.51 -7.81
CA TRP A 425 22.30 23.99 -7.55
C TRP A 425 22.21 24.95 -6.37
N VAL A 426 22.97 24.74 -5.31
CA VAL A 426 22.98 25.63 -4.13
C VAL A 426 23.83 26.88 -4.37
N GLY A 427 24.77 26.86 -5.31
CA GLY A 427 25.70 27.96 -5.55
C GLY A 427 26.79 28.07 -4.47
N LEU A 428 27.25 26.91 -3.96
CA LEU A 428 28.37 26.80 -3.02
C LEU A 428 29.50 25.96 -3.62
N SER A 429 30.71 26.08 -3.07
CA SER A 429 31.81 25.18 -3.44
C SER A 429 31.58 23.76 -2.91
N GLU A 430 32.15 22.78 -3.61
CA GLU A 430 32.11 21.37 -3.17
C GLU A 430 32.67 21.21 -1.75
N ASP A 431 33.72 21.95 -1.39
CA ASP A 431 34.34 21.86 -0.07
C ASP A 431 33.43 22.35 1.06
N HIS A 432 32.63 23.39 0.82
CA HIS A 432 31.63 23.84 1.78
C HIS A 432 30.52 22.80 1.96
N LEU A 433 30.01 22.24 0.86
CA LEU A 433 28.98 21.19 0.94
C LEU A 433 29.52 19.90 1.57
N ARG A 434 30.78 19.55 1.30
CA ARG A 434 31.51 18.44 1.93
C ARG A 434 31.73 18.68 3.42
N ALA A 435 31.92 19.93 3.85
CA ALA A 435 31.98 20.28 5.27
C ALA A 435 30.62 20.09 5.97
N GLU A 436 29.51 20.51 5.36
CA GLU A 436 28.17 20.24 5.90
C GLU A 436 27.85 18.73 5.93
N LEU A 437 28.27 17.98 4.90
CA LEU A 437 28.14 16.52 4.88
C LEU A 437 28.93 15.86 6.01
N ARG A 438 30.17 16.32 6.27
CA ARG A 438 30.97 15.85 7.41
C ARG A 438 30.29 16.16 8.74
N ARG A 439 29.72 17.37 8.92
CA ARG A 439 28.96 17.72 10.14
C ARG A 439 27.71 16.86 10.30
N ALA A 440 27.01 16.55 9.21
CA ALA A 440 25.89 15.62 9.22
C ALA A 440 26.33 14.18 9.57
N GLY A 441 27.59 13.81 9.27
CA GLY A 441 28.19 12.52 9.60
C GLY A 441 28.90 12.43 10.97
N THR A 442 29.36 13.55 11.56
CA THR A 442 30.08 13.60 12.86
C THR A 442 29.25 14.10 14.04
N ALA A 443 28.03 14.59 13.82
CA ALA A 443 27.06 14.62 14.91
C ALA A 443 26.88 13.17 15.41
N PRO A 444 26.89 12.89 16.73
CA PRO A 444 26.42 11.59 17.20
C PRO A 444 25.04 11.43 16.58
N SER A 445 24.76 10.27 15.98
CA SER A 445 23.44 10.01 15.46
C SER A 445 22.46 10.03 16.63
N THR A 446 21.95 11.21 17.01
CA THR A 446 20.80 11.37 17.86
C THR A 446 19.60 10.99 17.01
N SER A 447 19.43 9.67 16.92
CA SER A 447 18.19 8.92 16.76
C SER A 447 17.13 9.42 15.79
N ALA A 448 17.50 10.04 14.67
CA ALA A 448 16.59 10.21 13.54
C ALA A 448 16.68 9.04 12.53
N ASN A 449 17.72 8.20 12.60
CA ASN A 449 17.95 7.14 11.60
C ASN A 449 18.48 5.81 12.17
N ARG A 450 18.24 5.53 13.47
CA ARG A 450 18.49 4.20 14.08
C ARG A 450 17.25 3.54 14.69
N SER A 451 16.12 4.27 14.82
CA SER A 451 14.81 3.69 15.18
C SER A 451 14.05 3.13 13.97
N SER A 452 14.52 3.39 12.75
CA SER A 452 13.95 2.89 11.48
C SER A 452 14.65 1.64 10.94
N GLN A 453 15.87 1.32 11.40
CA GLN A 453 16.63 0.13 10.95
C GLN A 453 16.83 -0.96 12.00
N ARG A 454 16.49 -0.74 13.28
CA ARG A 454 16.38 -1.83 14.30
C ARG A 454 14.94 -2.22 14.65
N ALA A 455 13.94 -1.57 14.05
CA ALA A 455 12.53 -1.93 14.20
C ALA A 455 12.00 -2.85 13.08
N ILE A 456 12.84 -3.20 12.10
CA ILE A 456 12.46 -4.05 10.96
C ILE A 456 13.16 -5.42 10.99
N GLU A 457 14.24 -5.60 11.77
CA GLU A 457 14.99 -6.87 11.86
C GLU A 457 14.80 -7.63 13.18
N ALA A 458 13.75 -7.35 13.95
CA ALA A 458 13.40 -8.11 15.16
C ALA A 458 11.91 -8.53 15.20
N ARG A 459 11.25 -8.60 14.03
CA ARG A 459 9.85 -9.04 13.92
C ARG A 459 9.63 -9.77 12.60
N ASP A 460 10.19 -10.96 12.51
CA ASP A 460 9.63 -12.13 11.82
C ASP A 460 10.59 -13.31 12.04
N ASP A 461 10.70 -13.80 13.28
CA ASP A 461 10.51 -15.21 13.63
C ASP A 461 10.70 -15.41 15.14
N GLU A 462 9.60 -15.44 15.88
CA GLU A 462 9.39 -16.41 16.96
C GLU A 462 7.91 -16.36 17.34
N SER A 463 7.11 -17.14 16.60
CA SER A 463 5.86 -17.63 17.15
C SER A 463 6.17 -18.62 18.27
N GLY A 464 5.97 -18.18 19.51
CA GLY A 464 6.25 -19.00 20.68
C GLY A 464 5.52 -18.56 21.94
N ARG A 465 4.18 -18.47 21.87
CA ARG A 465 3.22 -18.38 23.00
C ARG A 465 3.15 -17.04 23.74
N ASP A 466 2.21 -16.20 23.33
CA ASP A 466 1.07 -15.84 24.18
C ASP A 466 0.01 -15.12 23.34
N ALA A 467 -1.26 -15.41 23.62
CA ALA A 467 -2.41 -14.99 22.83
C ALA A 467 -2.52 -13.44 22.70
N PRO A 468 -3.05 -12.90 21.58
CA PRO A 468 -3.19 -11.45 21.43
C PRO A 468 -4.33 -10.94 22.32
N SER A 469 -4.00 -10.04 23.25
CA SER A 469 -4.98 -9.09 23.79
C SER A 469 -5.24 -7.96 22.77
N PRO A 470 -6.45 -7.38 22.74
CA PRO A 470 -6.87 -6.45 21.70
C PRO A 470 -6.08 -5.14 21.77
N GLY A 471 -5.37 -4.79 20.70
CA GLY A 471 -4.62 -3.54 20.60
C GLY A 471 -5.51 -2.31 20.50
N MET A 472 -5.19 -1.28 21.28
CA MET A 472 -5.85 0.03 21.26
C MET A 472 -5.56 0.75 19.91
N PRO A 473 -6.58 1.17 19.14
CA PRO A 473 -6.38 1.81 17.84
C PRO A 473 -5.72 3.19 17.98
N ALA A 474 -4.87 3.55 17.01
CA ALA A 474 -4.21 4.85 16.96
C ALA A 474 -5.24 5.98 16.74
N PRO A 475 -5.12 7.14 17.40
CA PRO A 475 -5.99 8.29 17.15
C PRO A 475 -5.89 8.79 15.70
N ASP A 476 -7.04 9.05 15.05
CA ASP A 476 -7.08 9.68 13.73
C ASP A 476 -7.13 11.21 13.86
N GLU A 477 -5.96 11.85 13.91
CA GLU A 477 -5.82 13.32 14.03
C GLU A 477 -6.32 14.11 12.81
N ARG A 478 -6.82 13.43 11.77
CA ARG A 478 -7.51 14.09 10.65
C ARG A 478 -8.94 14.49 11.02
N ASP A 479 -9.54 13.82 12.01
CA ASP A 479 -10.83 14.20 12.58
C ASP A 479 -10.66 15.49 13.44
N PRO A 480 -11.39 16.57 13.16
CA PRO A 480 -11.35 17.81 13.94
C PRO A 480 -11.60 17.62 15.45
N VAL A 481 -12.39 16.64 15.86
CA VAL A 481 -12.66 16.31 17.27
C VAL A 481 -11.41 15.68 17.89
N VAL A 482 -10.87 14.64 17.26
CA VAL A 482 -9.66 13.94 17.73
C VAL A 482 -8.44 14.87 17.70
N ARG A 483 -8.40 15.82 16.77
CA ARG A 483 -7.37 16.86 16.71
C ARG A 483 -7.48 17.85 17.87
N ALA A 484 -8.69 18.25 18.27
CA ALA A 484 -8.88 19.10 19.45
C ALA A 484 -8.47 18.37 20.74
N GLU A 485 -8.77 17.07 20.83
CA GLU A 485 -8.30 16.21 21.93
C GLU A 485 -6.76 16.12 21.98
N ALA A 486 -6.12 15.91 20.83
CA ALA A 486 -4.66 15.87 20.73
C ALA A 486 -4.03 17.18 21.21
N GLN A 487 -4.52 18.32 20.72
CA GLN A 487 -4.02 19.64 21.11
C GLN A 487 -4.24 19.95 22.59
N LEU A 488 -5.33 19.48 23.19
CA LEU A 488 -5.54 19.59 24.63
C LEU A 488 -4.48 18.78 25.39
N LEU A 489 -4.23 17.54 24.99
CA LEU A 489 -3.21 16.68 25.61
C LEU A 489 -1.79 17.22 25.43
N GLU A 490 -1.48 17.80 24.26
CA GLU A 490 -0.23 18.51 24.02
C GLU A 490 -0.05 19.69 24.98
N CYS A 491 -1.10 20.49 25.20
CA CYS A 491 -1.09 21.58 26.17
C CYS A 491 -0.84 21.06 27.60
N LEU A 492 -1.51 19.99 28.01
CA LEU A 492 -1.40 19.46 29.37
C LEU A 492 -0.05 18.78 29.64
N LEU A 493 0.53 18.12 28.64
CA LEU A 493 1.83 17.45 28.79
C LEU A 493 3.01 18.44 28.77
N GLN A 494 2.91 19.50 27.97
CA GLN A 494 3.97 20.51 27.86
C GLN A 494 3.83 21.61 28.92
N PHE A 495 2.61 21.96 29.29
CA PHE A 495 2.29 23.05 30.21
C PHE A 495 1.24 22.62 31.26
N PRO A 496 1.58 21.67 32.15
CA PRO A 496 0.62 21.07 33.10
C PRO A 496 0.03 22.05 34.12
N MET A 497 0.65 23.21 34.32
CA MET A 497 0.16 24.27 35.21
C MET A 497 -0.66 25.34 34.48
N ASN A 498 -0.82 25.24 33.16
CA ASN A 498 -1.43 26.30 32.34
C ASN A 498 -2.96 26.30 32.42
N VAL A 499 -3.57 25.19 32.82
CA VAL A 499 -5.02 25.08 33.04
C VAL A 499 -5.29 24.90 34.54
N PRO A 500 -6.14 25.74 35.17
CA PRO A 500 -6.54 25.55 36.56
C PRO A 500 -7.22 24.19 36.79
N GLU A 501 -6.92 23.56 37.93
CA GLU A 501 -7.49 22.25 38.31
C GLU A 501 -9.03 22.25 38.32
N GLN A 502 -9.64 23.38 38.72
CA GLN A 502 -11.09 23.57 38.70
C GLN A 502 -11.70 23.48 37.28
N GLU A 503 -10.96 23.89 36.26
CA GLU A 503 -11.40 23.81 34.86
C GLU A 503 -11.14 22.41 34.28
N LEU A 504 -10.01 21.80 34.65
CA LEU A 504 -9.70 20.42 34.26
C LEU A 504 -10.70 19.41 34.83
N SER A 505 -11.21 19.64 36.04
CA SER A 505 -12.23 18.77 36.65
C SER A 505 -13.57 18.75 35.91
N GLN A 506 -13.78 19.64 34.93
CA GLN A 506 -15.00 19.68 34.11
C GLN A 506 -14.96 18.67 32.96
N VAL A 507 -13.78 18.11 32.66
CA VAL A 507 -13.57 17.12 31.60
C VAL A 507 -13.21 15.77 32.23
N SER A 508 -13.86 14.72 31.73
CA SER A 508 -13.61 13.34 32.13
C SER A 508 -12.79 12.59 31.06
N SER A 509 -12.10 11.52 31.46
CA SER A 509 -11.44 10.64 30.47
C SER A 509 -12.42 10.01 29.48
N THR A 510 -13.71 9.89 29.85
CA THR A 510 -14.76 9.38 28.95
C THR A 510 -15.21 10.37 27.89
N ASP A 511 -14.83 11.65 28.02
CA ASP A 511 -15.16 12.70 27.04
C ASP A 511 -14.31 12.60 25.76
N PHE A 512 -13.15 11.93 25.85
CA PHE A 512 -12.26 11.72 24.72
C PHE A 512 -12.77 10.59 23.82
N THR A 513 -12.91 10.82 22.52
CA THR A 513 -13.36 9.83 21.55
C THR A 513 -12.30 8.76 21.29
N ALA A 514 -11.02 9.14 21.19
CA ALA A 514 -9.95 8.19 20.91
C ALA A 514 -9.52 7.41 22.18
N PRO A 515 -9.50 6.06 22.16
CA PRO A 515 -9.12 5.26 23.33
C PRO A 515 -7.74 5.59 23.92
N ALA A 516 -6.76 5.91 23.06
CA ALA A 516 -5.43 6.30 23.52
C ALA A 516 -5.41 7.68 24.19
N HIS A 517 -6.27 8.61 23.76
CA HIS A 517 -6.47 9.89 24.42
C HIS A 517 -7.16 9.73 25.78
N ARG A 518 -8.15 8.83 25.90
CA ARG A 518 -8.77 8.49 27.20
C ARG A 518 -7.72 8.04 28.21
N ALA A 519 -6.86 7.11 27.80
CA ALA A 519 -5.80 6.57 28.64
C ALA A 519 -4.79 7.65 29.04
N LEU A 520 -4.36 8.48 28.08
CA LEU A 520 -3.40 9.54 28.31
C LEU A 520 -3.93 10.63 29.25
N PHE A 521 -5.18 11.07 29.05
CA PHE A 521 -5.83 12.04 29.94
C PHE A 521 -5.99 11.48 31.36
N ALA A 522 -6.44 10.23 31.49
CA ALA A 522 -6.59 9.58 32.79
C ALA A 522 -5.24 9.52 33.55
N ALA A 523 -4.15 9.23 32.84
CA ALA A 523 -2.82 9.19 33.43
C ALA A 523 -2.30 10.59 33.83
N VAL A 524 -2.57 11.62 33.02
CA VAL A 524 -2.24 13.02 33.37
C VAL A 524 -2.99 13.45 34.64
N MET A 525 -4.29 13.13 34.73
CA MET A 525 -5.09 13.44 35.92
C MET A 525 -4.61 12.66 37.15
N ALA A 526 -4.21 11.39 36.98
CA ALA A 526 -3.67 10.58 38.07
C ALA A 526 -2.29 11.06 38.55
N ALA A 527 -1.43 11.56 37.65
CA ALA A 527 -0.12 12.10 37.99
C ALA A 527 -0.21 13.45 38.74
N GLY A 528 -1.31 14.19 38.56
CA GLY A 528 -1.53 15.51 39.15
C GLY A 528 -0.53 16.56 38.65
N PRO A 529 -0.51 17.79 39.20
CA PRO A 529 0.45 18.82 38.81
C PRO A 529 1.90 18.42 39.20
N PRO A 530 2.94 18.83 38.46
CA PRO A 530 4.34 18.45 38.73
C PRO A 530 4.82 18.75 40.16
N GLY A 531 4.34 19.84 40.76
CA GLY A 531 4.78 20.25 42.10
C GLY A 531 6.28 20.52 42.12
N GLN A 532 7.03 19.80 42.97
CA GLN A 532 8.49 19.89 43.06
C GLN A 532 9.23 18.95 42.08
N ARG A 533 8.51 18.12 41.31
CA ARG A 533 9.11 17.16 40.37
C ARG A 533 9.67 17.90 39.15
N THR A 534 10.78 17.39 38.61
CA THR A 534 11.27 17.86 37.31
C THR A 534 10.31 17.43 36.19
N PRO A 535 10.29 18.13 35.04
CA PRO A 535 9.46 17.74 33.91
C PRO A 535 9.66 16.28 33.49
N ALA A 536 10.90 15.77 33.54
CA ALA A 536 11.22 14.38 33.21
C ALA A 536 10.61 13.39 34.21
N VAL A 537 10.75 13.65 35.52
CA VAL A 537 10.18 12.79 36.57
C VAL A 537 8.66 12.78 36.50
N TRP A 538 8.05 13.94 36.29
CA TRP A 538 6.60 14.04 36.14
C TRP A 538 6.10 13.30 34.88
N LEU A 539 6.80 13.42 33.75
CA LEU A 539 6.43 12.71 32.53
C LEU A 539 6.56 11.19 32.68
N ASP A 540 7.53 10.71 33.46
CA ASP A 540 7.65 9.29 33.82
C ASP A 540 6.48 8.82 34.70
N ASP A 541 5.97 9.65 35.61
CA ASP A 541 4.75 9.33 36.38
C ASP A 541 3.53 9.17 35.46
N VAL A 542 3.37 10.07 34.48
CA VAL A 542 2.29 9.96 33.47
C VAL A 542 2.47 8.70 32.61
N LYS A 543 3.70 8.41 32.18
CA LYS A 543 4.03 7.21 31.40
C LYS A 543 3.69 5.92 32.15
N ASN A 544 3.92 5.88 33.47
CA ASN A 544 3.57 4.74 34.31
C ASN A 544 2.05 4.53 34.43
N GLY A 545 1.26 5.59 34.22
CA GLY A 545 -0.20 5.55 34.22
C GLY A 545 -0.85 5.13 32.89
N VAL A 546 -0.08 4.98 31.80
CA VAL A 546 -0.60 4.60 30.48
C VAL A 546 -0.14 3.21 30.01
N PRO A 547 -0.97 2.48 29.22
CA PRO A 547 -0.53 1.25 28.56
C PRO A 547 0.71 1.47 27.69
N GLN A 548 1.57 0.46 27.57
CA GLN A 548 2.81 0.54 26.79
C GLN A 548 2.56 0.99 25.34
N VAL A 549 1.43 0.60 24.75
CA VAL A 549 1.03 1.00 23.39
C VAL A 549 0.82 2.52 23.23
N VAL A 550 0.59 3.26 24.31
CA VAL A 550 0.39 4.73 24.33
C VAL A 550 1.70 5.49 24.59
N HIS A 551 2.80 4.82 24.96
CA HIS A 551 4.05 5.49 25.34
C HIS A 551 4.63 6.34 24.20
N GLN A 552 4.53 5.88 22.95
CA GLN A 552 4.97 6.66 21.79
C GLN A 552 4.12 7.92 21.58
N LEU A 553 2.81 7.83 21.87
CA LEU A 553 1.89 8.96 21.77
C LEU A 553 2.20 10.04 22.81
N LEU A 554 2.42 9.62 24.07
CA LEU A 554 2.84 10.49 25.18
C LEU A 554 4.07 11.31 24.80
N TYR A 555 5.15 10.67 24.35
CA TYR A 555 6.39 11.39 24.03
C TYR A 555 6.24 12.33 22.83
N ARG A 556 5.44 11.94 21.82
CA ARG A 556 5.16 12.81 20.68
C ARG A 556 4.44 14.08 21.11
N TYR A 557 3.41 13.96 21.96
CA TYR A 557 2.63 15.11 22.43
C TYR A 557 3.39 15.98 23.42
N ALA A 558 4.31 15.41 24.20
CA ALA A 558 5.19 16.15 25.11
C ALA A 558 6.18 17.09 24.39
N VAL A 559 6.33 17.00 23.06
CA VAL A 559 7.23 17.88 22.27
C VAL A 559 6.56 18.47 21.03
N ALA A 560 5.25 18.33 20.90
CA ALA A 560 4.51 18.77 19.72
C ALA A 560 4.44 20.30 19.60
N THR A 561 4.44 20.81 18.36
CA THR A 561 4.27 22.25 18.13
C THR A 561 2.80 22.64 18.22
N LEU A 562 2.45 23.52 19.17
CA LEU A 562 1.10 24.06 19.29
C LEU A 562 0.81 25.11 18.20
N PRO A 563 -0.38 25.12 17.57
CA PRO A 563 -0.77 26.09 16.54
C PRO A 563 -1.23 27.42 17.15
N VAL A 564 -0.54 27.90 18.19
CA VAL A 564 -0.80 29.17 18.85
C VAL A 564 0.51 29.82 19.24
N ARG A 565 0.54 31.15 19.22
CA ARG A 565 1.70 31.90 19.71
C ARG A 565 1.73 31.82 21.24
N LEU A 566 2.84 31.37 21.80
CA LEU A 566 3.08 31.32 23.24
C LEU A 566 3.16 32.75 23.81
N GLU A 567 2.62 32.94 25.01
CA GLU A 567 2.67 34.23 25.70
C GLU A 567 4.09 34.47 26.23
N ALA A 568 4.62 35.68 26.03
CA ALA A 568 6.00 36.01 26.39
C ALA A 568 6.25 35.96 27.91
N GLU A 569 5.19 36.17 28.70
CA GLU A 569 5.24 36.23 30.17
C GLU A 569 5.22 34.84 30.81
N THR A 570 4.43 33.91 30.27
CA THR A 570 4.22 32.56 30.84
C THR A 570 5.01 31.49 30.11
N GLY A 571 5.45 31.75 28.87
CA GLY A 571 6.05 30.75 27.98
C GLY A 571 5.07 29.68 27.50
N GLY A 572 3.79 29.75 27.90
CA GLY A 572 2.74 28.78 27.59
C GLY A 572 1.72 29.30 26.58
N PRO A 573 0.81 28.43 26.10
CA PRO A 573 -0.27 28.86 25.23
C PRO A 573 -1.27 29.73 26.02
N PRO A 574 -1.91 30.74 25.39
CA PRO A 574 -2.91 31.57 26.05
C PRO A 574 -3.98 30.74 26.77
N LEU A 575 -4.37 31.13 27.99
CA LEU A 575 -5.39 30.39 28.77
C LEU A 575 -6.71 30.24 27.99
N ARG A 576 -7.08 31.26 27.20
CA ARG A 576 -8.24 31.21 26.29
C ARG A 576 -8.18 30.08 25.26
N TYR A 577 -6.98 29.73 24.78
CA TYR A 577 -6.77 28.65 23.82
C TYR A 577 -7.02 27.30 24.49
N ALA A 578 -6.40 27.04 25.65
CA ALA A 578 -6.61 25.80 26.39
C ALA A 578 -8.08 25.62 26.83
N ARG A 579 -8.74 26.70 27.27
CA ARG A 579 -10.19 26.72 27.58
C ARG A 579 -11.05 26.36 26.37
N SER A 580 -10.74 26.89 25.19
CA SER A 580 -11.48 26.57 23.97
C SER A 580 -11.42 25.08 23.62
N LEU A 581 -10.28 24.42 23.87
CA LEU A 581 -10.10 22.99 23.65
C LEU A 581 -10.87 22.15 24.68
N LEU A 582 -10.85 22.53 25.97
CA LEU A 582 -11.64 21.87 27.02
C LEU A 582 -13.13 21.90 26.71
N VAL A 583 -13.64 23.09 26.35
CA VAL A 583 -15.05 23.24 25.98
C VAL A 583 -15.36 22.40 24.75
N ARG A 584 -14.48 22.37 23.75
CA ARG A 584 -14.70 21.57 22.55
C ARG A 584 -14.79 20.07 22.84
N VAL A 585 -13.89 19.53 23.67
CA VAL A 585 -13.91 18.11 24.08
C VAL A 585 -15.18 17.79 24.87
N ARG A 586 -15.55 18.64 25.84
CA ARG A 586 -16.75 18.43 26.67
C ARG A 586 -18.05 18.59 25.88
N GLU A 587 -18.10 19.53 24.93
CA GLU A 587 -19.27 19.76 24.07
C GLU A 587 -19.59 18.51 23.23
N VAL A 588 -18.56 17.90 22.62
CA VAL A 588 -18.74 16.69 21.80
C VAL A 588 -19.25 15.52 22.64
N ALA A 589 -18.72 15.34 23.84
CA ALA A 589 -19.17 14.30 24.77
C ALA A 589 -20.65 14.50 25.17
N LEU A 590 -21.03 15.71 25.57
CA LEU A 590 -22.42 16.04 25.93
C LEU A 590 -23.39 15.83 24.78
N LEU A 591 -23.03 16.20 23.55
CA LEU A 591 -23.85 15.95 22.36
C LEU A 591 -24.04 14.45 22.11
N SER A 592 -23.00 13.64 22.32
CA SER A 592 -23.09 12.18 22.22
C SER A 592 -24.02 11.60 23.29
N GLU A 593 -23.89 12.03 24.55
CA GLU A 593 -24.77 11.61 25.66
C GLU A 593 -26.24 11.99 25.42
N ILE A 594 -26.49 13.19 24.90
CA ILE A 594 -27.84 13.67 24.54
C ILE A 594 -28.44 12.78 23.44
N ASN A 595 -27.67 12.47 22.39
CA ASN A 595 -28.12 11.58 21.31
C ASN A 595 -28.44 10.18 21.82
N GLN A 596 -27.62 9.64 22.72
CA GLN A 596 -27.86 8.35 23.35
C GLN A 596 -29.14 8.38 24.21
N ALA A 597 -29.31 9.39 25.07
CA ALA A 597 -30.49 9.55 25.91
C ALA A 597 -31.78 9.71 25.09
N MET A 598 -31.73 10.44 23.96
CA MET A 598 -32.86 10.53 23.03
C MET A 598 -33.19 9.18 22.37
N SER A 599 -32.17 8.39 22.03
CA SER A 599 -32.34 7.04 21.46
C SER A 599 -32.90 6.04 22.48
N GLU A 600 -32.50 6.15 23.75
CA GLU A 600 -33.04 5.37 24.87
C GLU A 600 -34.50 5.73 25.14
N LEU A 601 -34.84 7.02 25.17
CA LEU A 601 -36.21 7.50 25.38
C LEU A 601 -37.19 7.02 24.29
N ARG A 602 -36.74 6.92 23.04
CA ARG A 602 -37.55 6.38 21.93
C ARG A 602 -37.84 4.89 22.05
N ARG A 603 -37.05 4.16 22.84
CA ARG A 603 -37.13 2.70 23.01
C ARG A 603 -37.63 2.27 24.39
N SER A 604 -37.88 3.21 25.30
CA SER A 604 -38.23 2.93 26.69
C SER A 604 -39.72 2.67 26.91
N GLU A 605 -40.03 1.77 27.84
CA GLU A 605 -41.39 1.59 28.38
C GLU A 605 -41.81 2.78 29.28
N PRO A 606 -43.13 2.98 29.53
CA PRO A 606 -43.64 4.16 30.26
C PRO A 606 -43.03 4.38 31.65
N GLY A 607 -42.56 3.32 32.32
CA GLY A 607 -41.95 3.38 33.65
C GLY A 607 -40.55 3.99 33.69
N SER A 608 -39.72 3.75 32.67
CA SER A 608 -38.33 4.25 32.59
C SER A 608 -38.20 5.57 31.80
N ALA A 609 -39.23 5.94 31.02
CA ALA A 609 -39.24 7.16 30.23
C ALA A 609 -39.08 8.45 31.06
N ARG A 610 -39.60 8.48 32.29
CA ARG A 610 -39.53 9.66 33.18
C ARG A 610 -38.09 9.96 33.64
N GLU A 611 -37.33 8.94 34.01
CA GLU A 611 -35.95 9.08 34.46
C GLU A 611 -35.04 9.50 33.29
N ILE A 612 -35.23 8.90 32.11
CA ILE A 612 -34.48 9.25 30.89
C ILE A 612 -34.76 10.71 30.47
N ALA A 613 -36.02 11.16 30.56
CA ALA A 613 -36.39 12.55 30.26
C ALA A 613 -35.78 13.56 31.24
N GLN A 614 -35.70 13.23 32.54
CA GLN A 614 -35.01 14.05 33.54
C GLN A 614 -33.50 14.14 33.25
N ARG A 615 -32.86 13.02 32.91
CA ARG A 615 -31.45 12.98 32.50
C ARG A 615 -31.19 13.82 31.24
N LEU A 616 -32.04 13.70 30.22
CA LEU A 616 -31.93 14.48 28.99
C LEU A 616 -32.02 16.00 29.25
N THR A 617 -32.94 16.41 30.13
CA THR A 617 -33.11 17.83 30.52
C THR A 617 -31.87 18.35 31.25
N ALA A 618 -31.25 17.53 32.10
CA ALA A 618 -30.02 17.90 32.80
C ALA A 618 -28.86 18.10 31.81
N LEU A 619 -28.65 17.15 30.88
CA LEU A 619 -27.60 17.23 29.86
C LEU A 619 -27.75 18.46 28.96
N GLN A 620 -28.99 18.84 28.58
CA GLN A 620 -29.25 20.05 27.80
C GLN A 620 -28.92 21.33 28.56
N LYS A 621 -29.20 21.37 29.88
CA LYS A 621 -28.81 22.50 30.74
C LYS A 621 -27.30 22.61 30.88
N ASP A 622 -26.59 21.49 30.95
CA ASP A 622 -25.13 21.46 31.04
C ASP A 622 -24.48 21.95 29.74
N LEU A 623 -24.99 21.51 28.58
CA LEU A 623 -24.53 22.01 27.27
C LEU A 623 -24.75 23.53 27.12
N THR A 624 -25.88 24.03 27.61
CA THR A 624 -26.19 25.47 27.55
C THR A 624 -25.24 26.28 28.44
N ARG A 625 -24.96 25.79 29.65
CA ARG A 625 -23.99 26.41 30.57
C ARG A 625 -22.56 26.40 30.01
N LEU A 626 -22.15 25.30 29.39
CA LEU A 626 -20.83 25.15 28.77
C LEU A 626 -20.62 26.11 27.59
N ARG A 627 -21.66 26.33 26.76
CA ARG A 627 -21.57 27.29 25.65
C ARG A 627 -21.49 28.74 26.13
N ALA A 628 -22.23 29.05 27.19
CA ALA A 628 -22.20 30.38 27.82
C ALA A 628 -20.88 30.71 28.54
N SER A 629 -19.98 29.74 28.76
CA SER A 629 -18.66 30.00 29.35
C SER A 629 -17.56 30.32 28.33
N VAL A 630 -17.90 30.32 27.03
CA VAL A 630 -17.00 30.69 25.92
C VAL A 630 -17.27 32.10 25.39
N GLU A 631 -18.48 32.62 25.63
CA GLU A 631 -18.87 34.03 25.43
C GLU A 631 -18.37 34.90 26.59
#